data_AF-G9Y7H3-F1
#
_entry.id   AF-G9Y7H3-F1
#
_cell.length_a   1.000
_cell.length_b   1.000
_cell.length_c   1.000
_cell.angle_alpha   90.00
_cell.angle_beta   90.00
_cell.angle_gamma   90.00
#
_symmetry.space_group_name_H-M   'P 1'
#
loop_
_entity.id
_entity.type
_entity.pdbx_description
1 polymer ?
#
loop_
_entity_poly.entity_id
_entity_poly.type
_entity_poly.pdbx_seq_one_letter_code
_entity_poly.pdbx_strand_id
1 'polypeptide(L)'
;MKHQIKRGLLFAILLFSQVYAWAAPPALSVTTSQQNQSCLSCHSDTDIHSIVTSKAHDKLQLSAEDYQESVHGGLPCIACHQSAPNSQGFDATPHQLAPQQNTSCEGCHAVMLHDTITAENASVHQQKIEQGQFTCTACHDAHTMSSGVISNPSKTQIAKSNQTCINCHSRAGVYSLLAKGKSATKQDLAHKMLPYSEQHLASLRCIDCHVAANDETLHKILPASQAVTCEQCHSNSALLTQRQKTDIALFPSTPGSLLGKGLFDDSQLQKKLASLPVTGENTEQVQTVKGTLFSNTYMIGSNGSNHWDKLYVYALMAFIGLLICHGLGRVIGNKLLKRSHENASEDKIYLYTLLVRCWHWLNALCCITLLVSGIALHFVTQRFATWVNIHNIAGLTLCAIWVLFIIAALSGNGHHYLVRWRGISARLYRQTRYYLVGIFRGEPHPEHPSQQSKFNILQQLGYIGIMFALVPLLIVSGLLMLFPEYSPTKIFGWPGKQIIAYLHYALALIMLMFVIVHLYLCTTGDSLGALIKGMVDGFHRSKKMK
;
A
#
# COMPACT_ATOMS: atom_id res chain seq x y z
N MET A 1 -22.16 35.88 -29.57
CA MET A 1 -22.48 35.17 -28.29
C MET A 1 -22.67 33.65 -28.44
N LYS A 2 -23.52 33.15 -29.34
CA LYS A 2 -23.68 31.69 -29.61
C LYS A 2 -22.36 30.97 -29.94
N HIS A 3 -21.45 31.62 -30.66
CA HIS A 3 -20.15 31.03 -31.03
C HIS A 3 -19.17 30.86 -29.86
N GLN A 4 -19.19 31.75 -28.86
CA GLN A 4 -18.29 31.64 -27.69
C GLN A 4 -18.79 30.62 -26.66
N ILE A 5 -20.12 30.50 -26.51
CA ILE A 5 -20.74 29.46 -25.69
C ILE A 5 -20.53 28.08 -26.34
N LYS A 6 -20.71 27.97 -27.67
CA LYS A 6 -20.37 26.75 -28.40
C LYS A 6 -18.88 26.40 -28.29
N ARG A 7 -17.98 27.39 -28.36
CA ARG A 7 -16.52 27.17 -28.18
C ARG A 7 -16.18 26.75 -26.76
N GLY A 8 -16.76 27.34 -25.72
CA GLY A 8 -16.55 26.95 -24.32
C GLY A 8 -17.15 25.58 -24.00
N LEU A 9 -18.31 25.25 -24.56
CA LEU A 9 -18.93 23.92 -24.45
C LEU A 9 -18.13 22.87 -25.24
N LEU A 10 -17.64 23.20 -26.45
CA LEU A 10 -16.73 22.34 -27.21
C LEU A 10 -15.43 22.14 -26.44
N PHE A 11 -14.88 23.18 -25.81
CA PHE A 11 -13.64 23.09 -25.03
C PHE A 11 -13.84 22.24 -23.77
N ALA A 12 -15.00 22.36 -23.11
CA ALA A 12 -15.37 21.54 -21.96
C ALA A 12 -15.65 20.08 -22.36
N ILE A 13 -16.29 19.83 -23.51
CA ILE A 13 -16.53 18.49 -24.08
C ILE A 13 -15.22 17.88 -24.57
N LEU A 14 -14.31 18.66 -25.18
CA LEU A 14 -12.97 18.23 -25.60
C LEU A 14 -12.07 17.95 -24.40
N LEU A 15 -12.15 18.76 -23.32
CA LEU A 15 -11.52 18.47 -22.04
C LEU A 15 -12.11 17.18 -21.42
N PHE A 16 -13.43 17.00 -21.44
CA PHE A 16 -14.08 15.77 -20.95
C PHE A 16 -13.71 14.53 -21.79
N SER A 17 -13.59 14.67 -23.12
CA SER A 17 -13.19 13.56 -24.00
C SER A 17 -11.70 13.24 -23.88
N GLN A 18 -10.84 14.22 -23.58
CA GLN A 18 -9.43 13.97 -23.28
C GLN A 18 -9.21 13.41 -21.85
N VAL A 19 -10.06 13.77 -20.88
CA VAL A 19 -10.03 13.16 -19.54
C VAL A 19 -10.47 11.68 -19.59
N TYR A 20 -11.39 11.31 -20.48
CA TYR A 20 -11.73 9.91 -20.73
C TYR A 20 -10.57 9.12 -21.37
N ALA A 21 -9.76 9.77 -22.22
CA ALA A 21 -8.55 9.17 -22.78
C ALA A 21 -7.39 9.06 -21.75
N TRP A 22 -7.39 9.89 -20.71
CA TRP A 22 -6.50 9.78 -19.54
C TRP A 22 -6.99 8.78 -18.47
N ALA A 23 -8.26 8.38 -18.53
CA ALA A 23 -8.83 7.34 -17.66
C ALA A 23 -8.61 5.92 -18.23
N ALA A 24 -8.14 5.80 -19.47
CA ALA A 24 -7.45 4.59 -19.90
C ALA A 24 -6.03 4.65 -19.32
N PRO A 25 -5.57 3.63 -18.56
CA PRO A 25 -4.19 3.60 -18.11
C PRO A 25 -3.29 3.76 -19.34
N PRO A 26 -2.26 4.64 -19.32
CA PRO A 26 -1.39 4.82 -20.46
C PRO A 26 -0.81 3.46 -20.86
N ALA A 27 -1.02 3.08 -22.12
CA ALA A 27 -0.45 1.88 -22.73
C ALA A 27 1.07 2.02 -22.99
N LEU A 28 1.80 2.47 -21.97
CA LEU A 28 3.26 2.59 -21.93
C LEU A 28 3.80 2.00 -20.61
N SER A 29 3.19 0.89 -20.17
CA SER A 29 3.76 0.05 -19.11
C SER A 29 4.96 -0.70 -19.72
N VAL A 30 6.17 -0.28 -19.37
CA VAL A 30 7.35 -1.15 -19.52
C VAL A 30 7.02 -2.43 -18.74
N THR A 31 7.11 -3.56 -19.41
CA THR A 31 6.76 -4.84 -18.78
C THR A 31 7.81 -5.19 -17.72
N THR A 32 7.42 -5.91 -16.68
CA THR A 32 8.36 -6.41 -15.66
C THR A 32 9.52 -7.19 -16.30
N SER A 33 9.23 -7.96 -17.36
CA SER A 33 10.23 -8.67 -18.15
C SER A 33 11.30 -7.72 -18.72
N GLN A 34 10.91 -6.56 -19.25
CA GLN A 34 11.86 -5.54 -19.73
C GLN A 34 12.66 -4.90 -18.58
N GLN A 35 12.08 -4.74 -17.40
CA GLN A 35 12.80 -4.19 -16.23
C GLN A 35 13.84 -5.17 -15.68
N ASN A 36 13.59 -6.47 -15.80
CA ASN A 36 14.46 -7.51 -15.26
C ASN A 36 15.56 -7.96 -16.23
N GLN A 37 15.47 -7.57 -17.49
CA GLN A 37 16.37 -8.05 -18.55
C GLN A 37 17.85 -7.78 -18.24
N SER A 38 18.20 -6.63 -17.66
CA SER A 38 19.58 -6.28 -17.30
C SER A 38 20.13 -7.11 -16.14
N CYS A 39 19.28 -7.54 -15.21
CA CYS A 39 19.69 -8.46 -14.15
C CYS A 39 19.82 -9.88 -14.71
N LEU A 40 18.82 -10.32 -15.48
CA LEU A 40 18.78 -11.67 -16.02
C LEU A 40 19.88 -11.93 -17.05
N SER A 41 20.42 -10.91 -17.75
CA SER A 41 21.54 -11.10 -18.69
C SER A 41 22.79 -11.74 -18.08
N CYS A 42 22.96 -11.64 -16.76
CA CYS A 42 24.01 -12.35 -16.04
C CYS A 42 23.43 -13.43 -15.11
N HIS A 43 22.34 -13.14 -14.40
CA HIS A 43 21.82 -14.08 -13.41
C HIS A 43 21.14 -15.32 -14.03
N SER A 44 20.74 -15.30 -15.30
CA SER A 44 20.26 -16.51 -15.99
C SER A 44 21.38 -17.38 -16.57
N ASP A 45 22.63 -16.93 -16.48
CA ASP A 45 23.78 -17.68 -16.99
C ASP A 45 24.07 -18.88 -16.07
N THR A 46 24.07 -20.08 -16.67
CA THR A 46 24.36 -21.34 -15.98
C THR A 46 25.80 -21.45 -15.54
N ASP A 47 26.72 -20.67 -16.09
CA ASP A 47 28.14 -20.72 -15.76
C ASP A 47 28.50 -19.88 -14.52
N ILE A 48 27.54 -19.09 -14.01
CA ILE A 48 27.73 -18.22 -12.85
C ILE A 48 27.26 -18.93 -11.56
N HIS A 49 28.21 -19.20 -10.66
CA HIS A 49 27.95 -19.89 -9.38
C HIS A 49 28.53 -19.14 -8.18
N SER A 50 27.86 -19.27 -7.03
CA SER A 50 28.37 -18.75 -5.76
C SER A 50 29.56 -19.59 -5.28
N ILE A 51 30.65 -18.92 -4.91
CA ILE A 51 31.88 -19.53 -4.35
C ILE A 51 31.89 -19.39 -2.80
N VAL A 52 30.85 -18.78 -2.22
CA VAL A 52 30.83 -18.43 -0.79
C VAL A 52 30.38 -19.62 0.07
N THR A 53 31.32 -20.22 0.79
CA THR A 53 31.10 -21.36 1.70
C THR A 53 30.37 -21.01 2.99
N SER A 54 30.34 -19.72 3.39
CA SER A 54 29.71 -19.27 4.64
C SER A 54 28.19 -19.14 4.56
N LYS A 55 27.62 -19.06 3.34
CA LYS A 55 26.17 -19.00 3.09
C LYS A 55 25.78 -19.97 1.98
N ALA A 56 25.92 -21.26 2.28
CA ALA A 56 25.78 -22.36 1.32
C ALA A 56 24.36 -22.58 0.74
N HIS A 57 23.46 -21.60 0.91
CA HIS A 57 22.09 -21.53 0.40
C HIS A 57 21.89 -20.41 -0.63
N ASP A 58 22.84 -19.47 -0.74
CA ASP A 58 22.74 -18.33 -1.66
C ASP A 58 23.02 -18.80 -3.08
N LYS A 59 21.96 -18.95 -3.89
CA LYS A 59 22.05 -19.22 -5.33
C LYS A 59 22.18 -17.90 -6.08
N LEU A 60 23.23 -17.79 -6.89
CA LEU A 60 23.46 -16.62 -7.74
C LEU A 60 22.73 -16.72 -9.09
N GLN A 61 22.45 -17.95 -9.52
CA GLN A 61 21.76 -18.28 -10.76
C GLN A 61 20.23 -18.33 -10.58
N LEU A 62 19.50 -17.79 -11.55
CA LEU A 62 18.04 -17.77 -11.64
C LEU A 62 17.56 -17.97 -13.09
N SER A 63 16.73 -18.98 -13.34
CA SER A 63 16.04 -19.12 -14.65
C SER A 63 15.05 -17.97 -14.85
N ALA A 64 15.12 -17.35 -16.03
CA ALA A 64 14.18 -16.30 -16.42
C ALA A 64 12.76 -16.84 -16.55
N GLU A 65 12.61 -18.04 -17.09
CA GLU A 65 11.34 -18.75 -17.25
C GLU A 65 10.72 -19.08 -15.90
N ASP A 66 11.47 -19.73 -15.01
CA ASP A 66 10.99 -20.09 -13.67
C ASP A 66 10.59 -18.84 -12.87
N TYR A 67 11.33 -17.74 -13.02
CA TYR A 67 10.96 -16.47 -12.38
C TYR A 67 9.66 -15.89 -12.92
N GLN A 68 9.52 -15.87 -14.25
CA GLN A 68 8.34 -15.31 -14.91
C GLN A 68 7.08 -16.12 -14.58
N GLU A 69 7.19 -17.44 -14.44
CA GLU A 69 6.08 -18.33 -14.06
C GLU A 69 5.78 -18.34 -12.55
N SER A 70 6.69 -17.80 -11.74
CA SER A 70 6.48 -17.68 -10.29
C SER A 70 5.37 -16.70 -9.94
N VAL A 71 4.87 -16.80 -8.71
CA VAL A 71 3.91 -15.84 -8.14
C VAL A 71 4.48 -14.41 -8.04
N HIS A 72 5.80 -14.25 -8.17
CA HIS A 72 6.49 -12.96 -8.15
C HIS A 72 6.97 -12.50 -9.53
N GLY A 73 6.67 -13.22 -10.61
CA GLY A 73 7.11 -12.87 -11.97
C GLY A 73 6.62 -11.50 -12.47
N GLY A 74 5.62 -10.92 -11.80
CA GLY A 74 5.13 -9.56 -12.02
C GLY A 74 5.94 -8.45 -11.32
N LEU A 75 6.90 -8.78 -10.45
CA LEU A 75 7.71 -7.81 -9.71
C LEU A 75 9.09 -7.58 -10.35
N PRO A 76 9.59 -6.32 -10.39
CA PRO A 76 10.94 -6.09 -10.84
C PRO A 76 11.96 -6.51 -9.76
N CYS A 77 13.13 -7.01 -10.16
CA CYS A 77 14.18 -7.47 -9.23
C CYS A 77 14.56 -6.40 -8.21
N ILE A 78 14.61 -5.13 -8.64
CA ILE A 78 14.94 -3.96 -7.81
C ILE A 78 13.85 -3.59 -6.78
N ALA A 79 12.67 -4.21 -6.83
CA ALA A 79 11.67 -4.06 -5.77
C ALA A 79 12.13 -4.76 -4.49
N CYS A 80 12.86 -5.86 -4.61
CA CYS A 80 13.40 -6.63 -3.49
C CYS A 80 14.89 -6.36 -3.27
N HIS A 81 15.66 -6.13 -4.34
CA HIS A 81 17.11 -5.91 -4.25
C HIS A 81 17.47 -4.44 -4.25
N GLN A 82 18.37 -4.06 -3.35
CA GLN A 82 18.91 -2.71 -3.25
C GLN A 82 20.44 -2.77 -3.27
N SER A 83 21.07 -1.85 -3.99
CA SER A 83 22.53 -1.70 -3.97
C SER A 83 22.99 -1.07 -2.66
N ALA A 84 24.19 -1.44 -2.20
CA ALA A 84 24.79 -0.89 -0.99
C ALA A 84 24.95 0.64 -1.10
N PRO A 85 24.72 1.39 -0.01
CA PRO A 85 25.01 2.82 0.03
C PRO A 85 26.47 3.09 -0.36
N ASN A 86 26.71 4.14 -1.16
CA ASN A 86 28.05 4.53 -1.66
C ASN A 86 28.73 3.52 -2.60
N SER A 87 27.97 2.60 -3.20
CA SER A 87 28.46 1.74 -4.29
C SER A 87 28.14 2.33 -5.66
N GLN A 88 28.71 1.76 -6.73
CA GLN A 88 28.37 2.09 -8.12
C GLN A 88 26.99 1.51 -8.56
N GLY A 89 26.15 1.10 -7.60
CA GLY A 89 24.82 0.58 -7.90
C GLY A 89 24.85 -0.76 -8.63
N PHE A 90 23.82 -0.99 -9.45
CA PHE A 90 23.73 -2.16 -10.33
C PHE A 90 24.52 -1.99 -11.64
N ASP A 91 25.14 -0.83 -11.86
CA ASP A 91 25.93 -0.55 -13.07
C ASP A 91 27.33 -1.18 -13.01
N ALA A 92 27.77 -1.65 -11.84
CA ALA A 92 29.04 -2.36 -11.64
C ALA A 92 28.80 -3.86 -11.45
N THR A 93 29.63 -4.70 -12.06
CA THR A 93 29.59 -6.16 -11.90
C THR A 93 30.94 -6.69 -11.39
N PRO A 94 30.99 -7.43 -10.26
CA PRO A 94 29.87 -7.76 -9.36
C PRO A 94 29.39 -6.55 -8.55
N HIS A 95 28.07 -6.36 -8.45
CA HIS A 95 27.47 -5.28 -7.66
C HIS A 95 27.48 -5.64 -6.17
N GLN A 96 27.56 -4.61 -5.31
CA GLN A 96 27.44 -4.79 -3.87
C GLN A 96 25.99 -4.57 -3.46
N LEU A 97 25.37 -5.57 -2.85
CA LEU A 97 24.01 -5.48 -2.31
C LEU A 97 24.03 -4.86 -0.90
N ALA A 98 23.02 -4.03 -0.61
CA ALA A 98 22.75 -3.58 0.75
C ALA A 98 22.31 -4.78 1.61
N PRO A 99 22.58 -4.77 2.93
CA PRO A 99 22.00 -5.75 3.84
C PRO A 99 20.48 -5.76 3.70
N GLN A 100 19.92 -6.94 3.40
CA GLN A 100 18.48 -7.09 3.19
C GLN A 100 17.71 -6.97 4.52
N GLN A 101 17.40 -5.74 4.93
CA GLN A 101 16.60 -5.47 6.14
C GLN A 101 15.09 -5.47 5.87
N ASN A 102 14.66 -5.32 4.61
CA ASN A 102 13.25 -5.08 4.22
C ASN A 102 12.64 -6.12 3.26
N THR A 103 13.30 -7.26 3.02
CA THR A 103 12.78 -8.35 2.15
C THR A 103 12.19 -9.53 2.92
N SER A 104 11.98 -9.39 4.24
CA SER A 104 11.22 -10.41 4.96
C SER A 104 9.85 -10.55 4.29
N CYS A 105 9.40 -11.79 4.10
CA CYS A 105 8.12 -12.05 3.45
C CYS A 105 6.99 -11.26 4.15
N GLU A 106 7.10 -11.06 5.46
CA GLU A 106 6.19 -10.26 6.29
C GLU A 106 6.13 -8.78 5.90
N GLY A 107 7.19 -8.20 5.35
CA GLY A 107 7.20 -6.82 4.86
C GLY A 107 6.10 -6.55 3.82
N CYS A 108 5.76 -7.58 3.03
CA CYS A 108 4.71 -7.53 2.01
C CYS A 108 3.50 -8.43 2.34
N HIS A 109 3.69 -9.51 3.10
CA HIS A 109 2.71 -10.56 3.35
C HIS A 109 2.31 -10.71 4.83
N ALA A 110 2.57 -9.72 5.69
CA ALA A 110 2.33 -9.80 7.14
C ALA A 110 0.94 -10.33 7.53
N VAL A 111 -0.13 -9.92 6.82
CA VAL A 111 -1.50 -10.38 7.10
C VAL A 111 -1.66 -11.87 6.84
N MET A 112 -1.10 -12.30 5.72
CA MET A 112 -1.30 -13.62 5.16
C MET A 112 -0.43 -14.66 5.84
N LEU A 113 0.80 -14.27 6.19
CA LEU A 113 1.75 -15.15 6.85
C LEU A 113 1.60 -15.14 8.38
N HIS A 114 0.59 -14.49 8.95
CA HIS A 114 0.52 -14.31 10.40
C HIS A 114 0.62 -15.62 11.19
N ASP A 115 -0.20 -16.61 10.81
CA ASP A 115 -0.23 -17.92 11.47
C ASP A 115 1.06 -18.70 11.15
N THR A 116 1.56 -18.60 9.92
CA THR A 116 2.83 -19.18 9.46
C THR A 116 4.02 -18.69 10.29
N ILE A 117 4.15 -17.38 10.47
CA ILE A 117 5.20 -16.73 11.26
C ILE A 117 5.09 -17.14 12.72
N THR A 118 3.86 -17.22 13.24
CA THR A 118 3.63 -17.66 14.63
C THR A 118 4.08 -19.11 14.82
N ALA A 119 3.78 -19.99 13.86
CA ALA A 119 4.21 -21.39 13.85
C ALA A 119 5.73 -21.53 13.70
N GLU A 120 6.34 -20.75 12.80
CA GLU A 120 7.79 -20.71 12.55
C GLU A 120 8.57 -20.23 13.78
N ASN A 121 8.10 -19.17 14.45
CA ASN A 121 8.66 -18.68 15.70
C ASN A 121 8.63 -19.73 16.83
N ALA A 122 7.69 -20.68 16.77
CA ALA A 122 7.58 -21.79 17.70
C ALA A 122 8.37 -23.04 17.25
N SER A 123 9.11 -22.96 16.15
CA SER A 123 9.92 -24.05 15.60
C SER A 123 11.30 -24.14 16.25
N VAL A 124 11.97 -25.28 16.07
CA VAL A 124 13.38 -25.47 16.49
C VAL A 124 14.37 -24.59 15.74
N HIS A 125 13.95 -24.00 14.62
CA HIS A 125 14.78 -23.19 13.75
C HIS A 125 14.79 -21.71 14.14
N GLN A 126 13.85 -21.27 14.97
CA GLN A 126 13.67 -19.86 15.34
C GLN A 126 14.95 -19.20 15.86
N GLN A 127 15.63 -19.82 16.83
CA GLN A 127 16.84 -19.24 17.43
C GLN A 127 17.92 -18.94 16.38
N LYS A 128 17.95 -19.72 15.29
CA LYS A 128 18.95 -19.61 14.23
C LYS A 128 18.57 -18.53 13.22
N ILE A 129 17.27 -18.35 13.00
CA ILE A 129 16.71 -17.27 12.19
C ILE A 129 16.91 -15.92 12.88
N GLU A 130 16.65 -15.82 14.19
CA GLU A 130 16.93 -14.62 14.99
C GLU A 130 18.42 -14.23 14.99
N GLN A 131 19.31 -15.23 14.96
CA GLN A 131 20.76 -15.03 14.88
C GLN A 131 21.24 -14.66 13.46
N GLY A 132 20.32 -14.52 12.49
CA GLY A 132 20.65 -14.19 11.11
C GLY A 132 21.43 -15.28 10.37
N GLN A 133 21.39 -16.52 10.87
CA GLN A 133 22.11 -17.65 10.25
C GLN A 133 21.39 -18.18 9.00
N PHE A 134 20.06 -18.02 8.95
CA PHE A 134 19.23 -18.20 7.75
C PHE A 134 17.87 -17.48 7.92
N THR A 135 17.03 -17.49 6.89
CA THR A 135 15.71 -16.83 6.88
C THR A 135 14.65 -17.73 6.22
N CYS A 136 13.41 -17.24 6.06
CA CYS A 136 12.36 -17.90 5.28
C CYS A 136 12.85 -18.37 3.89
N THR A 137 13.78 -17.63 3.28
CA THR A 137 14.28 -17.94 1.93
C THR A 137 15.28 -19.10 1.89
N ALA A 138 15.74 -19.58 3.05
CA ALA A 138 16.51 -20.82 3.11
C ALA A 138 15.63 -22.07 2.96
N CYS A 139 14.32 -21.92 3.21
CA CYS A 139 13.34 -22.98 3.03
C CYS A 139 12.52 -22.83 1.75
N HIS A 140 12.28 -21.58 1.32
CA HIS A 140 11.48 -21.22 0.15
C HIS A 140 12.27 -20.34 -0.81
N ASP A 141 12.11 -20.53 -2.11
CA ASP A 141 12.76 -19.65 -3.09
C ASP A 141 11.75 -18.66 -3.64
N ALA A 142 11.81 -17.40 -3.18
CA ALA A 142 10.90 -16.35 -3.63
C ALA A 142 10.89 -16.17 -5.16
N HIS A 143 11.98 -16.55 -5.85
CA HIS A 143 12.06 -16.45 -7.29
C HIS A 143 11.32 -17.57 -8.03
N THR A 144 11.07 -18.72 -7.41
CA THR A 144 10.50 -19.90 -8.09
C THR A 144 9.25 -20.45 -7.41
N MET A 145 8.72 -19.72 -6.41
CA MET A 145 7.49 -20.06 -5.71
C MET A 145 6.29 -20.05 -6.68
N SER A 146 5.58 -21.17 -6.75
CA SER A 146 4.38 -21.34 -7.57
C SER A 146 3.12 -21.40 -6.71
N SER A 147 1.99 -20.93 -7.26
CA SER A 147 0.68 -21.05 -6.62
C SER A 147 0.07 -22.43 -6.88
N GLY A 148 -0.50 -23.06 -5.87
CA GLY A 148 -1.33 -24.25 -6.08
C GLY A 148 -1.59 -25.05 -4.80
N VAL A 149 -2.37 -26.11 -4.91
CA VAL A 149 -2.52 -27.12 -3.87
C VAL A 149 -1.72 -28.34 -4.29
N ILE A 150 -0.78 -28.78 -3.47
CA ILE A 150 -0.12 -30.08 -3.65
C ILE A 150 -1.01 -31.12 -2.98
N SER A 151 -1.84 -31.78 -3.78
CA SER A 151 -2.57 -32.98 -3.37
C SER A 151 -1.84 -34.19 -3.93
N ASN A 152 -1.41 -35.11 -3.06
CA ASN A 152 -0.64 -36.31 -3.42
C ASN A 152 0.64 -35.96 -4.20
N PRO A 153 1.65 -35.34 -3.54
CA PRO A 153 2.87 -34.93 -4.22
C PRO A 153 3.54 -36.10 -4.96
N SER A 154 4.00 -35.84 -6.17
CA SER A 154 4.82 -36.81 -6.90
C SER A 154 6.15 -37.04 -6.18
N LYS A 155 6.81 -38.18 -6.47
CA LYS A 155 8.14 -38.50 -5.93
C LYS A 155 9.15 -37.37 -6.16
N THR A 156 9.09 -36.72 -7.32
CA THR A 156 9.95 -35.59 -7.67
C THR A 156 9.68 -34.37 -6.78
N GLN A 157 8.42 -34.06 -6.48
CA GLN A 157 8.05 -32.97 -5.58
C GLN A 157 8.46 -33.25 -4.13
N ILE A 158 8.31 -34.49 -3.67
CA ILE A 158 8.79 -34.94 -2.35
C ILE A 158 10.31 -34.79 -2.26
N ALA A 159 11.03 -35.28 -3.25
CA ALA A 159 12.48 -35.17 -3.31
C ALA A 159 12.94 -33.70 -3.30
N LYS A 160 12.30 -32.83 -4.10
CA LYS A 160 12.60 -31.38 -4.12
C LYS A 160 12.36 -30.71 -2.77
N SER A 161 11.25 -31.04 -2.09
CA SER A 161 10.94 -30.52 -0.75
C SER A 161 11.95 -31.00 0.29
N ASN A 162 12.30 -32.28 0.28
CA ASN A 162 13.26 -32.87 1.21
C ASN A 162 14.68 -32.35 0.99
N GLN A 163 15.04 -32.07 -0.27
CA GLN A 163 16.36 -31.55 -0.63
C GLN A 163 16.69 -30.26 0.13
N THR A 164 15.70 -29.39 0.36
CA THR A 164 15.85 -28.17 1.15
C THR A 164 16.36 -28.45 2.56
N CYS A 165 15.78 -29.44 3.26
CA CYS A 165 16.24 -29.85 4.58
C CYS A 165 17.61 -30.53 4.50
N ILE A 166 17.80 -31.42 3.52
CA ILE A 166 19.05 -32.18 3.32
C ILE A 166 20.23 -31.23 3.09
N ASN A 167 20.04 -30.12 2.37
CA ASN A 167 21.08 -29.12 2.15
C ASN A 167 21.68 -28.60 3.48
N CYS A 168 20.94 -28.54 4.58
CA CYS A 168 21.52 -28.21 5.89
C CYS A 168 21.95 -29.44 6.67
N HIS A 169 21.12 -30.48 6.65
CA HIS A 169 21.20 -31.59 7.60
C HIS A 169 22.12 -32.73 7.16
N SER A 170 22.56 -32.82 5.90
CA SER A 170 23.48 -33.87 5.44
C SER A 170 24.90 -33.37 5.15
N ARG A 171 25.09 -32.06 4.95
CA ARG A 171 26.40 -31.47 4.67
C ARG A 171 27.16 -31.24 5.97
N ALA A 172 28.19 -32.04 6.23
CA ALA A 172 28.92 -32.03 7.50
C ALA A 172 29.44 -30.64 7.93
N GLY A 173 29.99 -29.85 7.01
CA GLY A 173 30.47 -28.49 7.29
C GLY A 173 29.34 -27.53 7.65
N VAL A 174 28.22 -27.57 6.91
CA VAL A 174 27.05 -26.69 7.12
C VAL A 174 26.34 -27.05 8.42
N TYR A 175 26.12 -28.34 8.65
CA TYR A 175 25.48 -28.82 9.88
C TYR A 175 26.30 -28.44 11.11
N SER A 176 27.62 -28.66 11.09
CA SER A 176 28.48 -28.38 12.25
C SER A 176 28.48 -26.88 12.60
N LEU A 177 28.44 -26.01 11.59
CA LEU A 177 28.33 -24.56 11.76
C LEU A 177 27.01 -24.16 12.44
N LEU A 178 25.88 -24.69 11.96
CA LEU A 178 24.56 -24.34 12.46
C LEU A 178 24.25 -25.01 13.82
N ALA A 179 24.76 -26.21 14.06
CA ALA A 179 24.48 -27.02 15.24
C ALA A 179 25.44 -26.80 16.42
N LYS A 180 26.12 -25.65 16.49
CA LYS A 180 27.08 -25.29 17.57
C LYS A 180 28.20 -26.32 17.73
N GLY A 181 28.79 -26.79 16.62
CA GLY A 181 29.94 -27.71 16.61
C GLY A 181 29.60 -29.19 16.75
N LYS A 182 28.32 -29.57 16.70
CA LYS A 182 27.93 -30.99 16.62
C LYS A 182 28.39 -31.59 15.29
N SER A 183 29.08 -32.73 15.34
CA SER A 183 29.46 -33.46 14.13
C SER A 183 28.22 -34.06 13.44
N ALA A 184 28.14 -33.91 12.11
CA ALA A 184 27.13 -34.61 11.31
C ALA A 184 27.25 -36.14 11.41
N THR A 185 28.43 -36.69 11.74
CA THR A 185 28.61 -38.13 11.95
C THR A 185 28.05 -38.64 13.29
N LYS A 186 27.74 -37.72 14.22
CA LYS A 186 27.08 -38.01 15.50
C LYS A 186 25.61 -37.62 15.49
N GLN A 187 25.10 -37.20 14.33
CA GLN A 187 23.69 -36.86 14.19
C GLN A 187 22.87 -38.14 14.35
N ASP A 188 22.00 -38.14 15.35
CA ASP A 188 20.97 -39.17 15.48
C ASP A 188 19.90 -38.90 14.42
N LEU A 189 20.13 -39.44 13.22
CA LEU A 189 19.10 -39.54 12.21
C LEU A 189 18.13 -40.62 12.70
N ALA A 190 17.15 -40.19 13.50
CA ALA A 190 16.14 -41.00 14.20
C ALA A 190 15.33 -41.97 13.32
N HIS A 191 15.61 -42.02 12.02
CA HIS A 191 14.96 -42.87 11.03
C HIS A 191 15.36 -44.35 11.11
N LYS A 192 16.34 -44.75 11.93
CA LYS A 192 16.65 -46.19 12.16
C LYS A 192 15.47 -46.96 12.76
N MET A 193 14.60 -46.26 13.50
CA MET A 193 13.38 -46.80 14.10
C MET A 193 12.22 -46.90 13.11
N LEU A 194 12.37 -46.36 11.89
CA LEU A 194 11.30 -46.34 10.88
C LEU A 194 11.32 -47.65 10.07
N PRO A 195 10.27 -48.48 10.13
CA PRO A 195 10.16 -49.65 9.26
C PRO A 195 10.13 -49.19 7.80
N TYR A 196 10.84 -49.88 6.90
CA TYR A 196 10.82 -49.55 5.46
C TYR A 196 11.13 -48.07 5.19
N SER A 197 12.29 -47.61 5.69
CA SER A 197 12.65 -46.19 5.72
C SER A 197 12.76 -45.57 4.33
N GLU A 198 13.25 -46.31 3.34
CA GLU A 198 13.33 -45.86 1.95
C GLU A 198 11.95 -45.59 1.35
N GLN A 199 10.96 -46.45 1.64
CA GLN A 199 9.59 -46.30 1.15
C GLN A 199 8.91 -45.07 1.75
N HIS A 200 9.12 -44.82 3.05
CA HIS A 200 8.61 -43.62 3.72
C HIS A 200 9.25 -42.36 3.16
N LEU A 201 10.58 -42.32 3.03
CA LEU A 201 11.29 -41.15 2.51
C LEU A 201 11.01 -40.89 1.02
N ALA A 202 10.60 -41.91 0.27
CA ALA A 202 10.14 -41.78 -1.12
C ALA A 202 8.69 -41.27 -1.24
N SER A 203 7.90 -41.36 -0.17
CA SER A 203 6.46 -41.09 -0.18
C SER A 203 6.02 -39.94 0.73
N LEU A 204 6.90 -39.47 1.63
CA LEU A 204 6.65 -38.43 2.60
C LEU A 204 7.75 -37.37 2.58
N ARG A 205 7.36 -36.13 2.85
CA ARG A 205 8.29 -35.03 3.08
C ARG A 205 8.77 -35.06 4.54
N CYS A 206 9.94 -34.51 4.81
CA CYS A 206 10.44 -34.35 6.18
C CYS A 206 9.42 -33.60 7.06
N ILE A 207 8.77 -32.57 6.53
CA ILE A 207 7.77 -31.76 7.24
C ILE A 207 6.50 -32.54 7.58
N ASP A 208 6.17 -33.61 6.85
CA ASP A 208 5.00 -34.44 7.16
C ASP A 208 5.13 -35.13 8.52
N CYS A 209 6.38 -35.48 8.87
CA CYS A 209 6.71 -36.12 10.13
C CYS A 209 7.20 -35.15 11.22
N HIS A 210 7.90 -34.09 10.83
CA HIS A 210 8.59 -33.20 11.77
C HIS A 210 7.81 -31.95 12.15
N VAL A 211 6.70 -31.63 11.50
CA VAL A 211 5.83 -30.56 11.97
C VAL A 211 4.87 -31.08 13.05
N ALA A 212 4.57 -30.24 14.04
CA ALA A 212 3.58 -30.52 15.06
C ALA A 212 2.26 -31.02 14.45
N ALA A 213 1.68 -32.09 15.01
CA ALA A 213 0.47 -32.74 14.46
C ALA A 213 -0.74 -31.80 14.37
N ASN A 214 -0.81 -30.79 15.24
CA ASN A 214 -1.87 -29.78 15.26
C ASN A 214 -1.54 -28.49 14.50
N ASP A 215 -0.37 -28.42 13.85
CA ASP A 215 -0.01 -27.28 13.02
C ASP A 215 -0.43 -27.52 11.57
N GLU A 216 -1.45 -26.76 11.17
CA GLU A 216 -2.02 -26.77 9.82
C GLU A 216 -1.16 -25.98 8.83
N THR A 217 -0.27 -25.10 9.31
CA THR A 217 0.56 -24.24 8.45
C THR A 217 1.77 -24.97 7.88
N LEU A 218 2.19 -26.08 8.47
CA LEU A 218 3.43 -26.82 8.14
C LEU A 218 4.75 -26.11 8.53
N HIS A 219 4.74 -25.14 9.45
CA HIS A 219 5.92 -24.32 9.76
C HIS A 219 6.43 -24.47 11.20
N LYS A 220 5.67 -25.09 12.11
CA LYS A 220 6.12 -25.43 13.47
C LYS A 220 6.92 -26.74 13.47
N ILE A 221 8.14 -26.66 12.95
CA ILE A 221 9.08 -27.79 12.89
C ILE A 221 9.59 -28.11 14.30
N LEU A 222 9.39 -29.36 14.73
CA LEU A 222 9.75 -29.90 16.04
C LEU A 222 11.10 -30.63 16.02
N PRO A 223 11.75 -30.81 17.18
CA PRO A 223 12.97 -31.60 17.25
C PRO A 223 12.67 -33.07 16.95
N ALA A 224 13.69 -33.85 16.55
CA ALA A 224 13.52 -35.25 16.17
C ALA A 224 12.84 -36.11 17.27
N SER A 225 13.06 -35.80 18.54
CA SER A 225 12.42 -36.49 19.68
C SER A 225 10.92 -36.24 19.83
N GLN A 226 10.37 -35.27 19.11
CA GLN A 226 8.96 -34.87 19.14
C GLN A 226 8.30 -34.97 17.75
N ALA A 227 8.92 -35.72 16.83
CA ALA A 227 8.29 -36.03 15.55
C ALA A 227 6.97 -36.80 15.77
N VAL A 228 6.07 -36.70 14.80
CA VAL A 228 4.79 -37.42 14.86
C VAL A 228 5.02 -38.93 15.00
N THR A 229 4.18 -39.56 15.80
CA THR A 229 4.24 -41.00 16.05
C THR A 229 3.55 -41.79 14.95
N CYS A 230 3.88 -43.09 14.84
CA CYS A 230 3.21 -43.99 13.90
C CYS A 230 1.69 -44.04 14.14
N GLU A 231 1.25 -44.05 15.40
CA GLU A 231 -0.18 -44.05 15.76
C GLU A 231 -0.89 -42.77 15.28
N GLN A 232 -0.27 -41.61 15.44
CA GLN A 232 -0.85 -40.34 14.96
C GLN A 232 -1.03 -40.32 13.43
N CYS A 233 -0.15 -40.97 12.67
CA CYS A 233 -0.26 -41.06 11.21
C CYS A 233 -1.15 -42.22 10.71
N HIS A 234 -1.17 -43.36 11.41
CA HIS A 234 -1.82 -44.60 10.94
C HIS A 234 -3.13 -44.96 11.67
N SER A 235 -3.55 -44.21 12.69
CA SER A 235 -4.91 -44.32 13.25
C SER A 235 -5.96 -43.68 12.32
N ASN A 236 -7.24 -44.06 12.41
CA ASN A 236 -8.40 -43.65 11.57
C ASN A 236 -8.23 -42.26 10.90
N SER A 237 -7.69 -42.24 9.68
CA SER A 237 -6.77 -41.21 9.15
C SER A 237 -7.34 -39.81 8.90
N ALA A 238 -7.10 -38.88 9.82
CA ALA A 238 -7.19 -37.44 9.56
C ALA A 238 -5.82 -36.81 9.24
N LEU A 239 -4.77 -37.16 10.00
CA LEU A 239 -3.47 -36.51 9.89
C LEU A 239 -2.69 -36.88 8.62
N LEU A 240 -2.60 -38.17 8.26
CA LEU A 240 -1.92 -38.58 7.03
C LEU A 240 -2.56 -37.96 5.78
N THR A 241 -3.90 -37.97 5.72
CA THR A 241 -4.66 -37.32 4.65
C THR A 241 -4.44 -35.81 4.63
N GLN A 242 -4.41 -35.16 5.80
CA GLN A 242 -4.08 -33.75 5.92
C GLN A 242 -2.65 -33.45 5.45
N ARG A 243 -1.66 -34.29 5.75
CA ARG A 243 -0.27 -34.12 5.29
C ARG A 243 -0.13 -34.32 3.78
N GLN A 244 -0.82 -35.30 3.21
CA GLN A 244 -0.84 -35.56 1.76
C GLN A 244 -1.57 -34.49 0.95
N LYS A 245 -2.40 -33.66 1.61
CA LYS A 245 -3.05 -32.50 1.03
C LYS A 245 -2.46 -31.20 1.61
N THR A 246 -1.42 -30.69 0.97
CA THR A 246 -0.88 -29.38 1.32
C THR A 246 -1.49 -28.31 0.43
N ASP A 247 -2.35 -27.49 1.01
CA ASP A 247 -2.73 -26.23 0.38
C ASP A 247 -1.49 -25.31 0.38
N ILE A 248 -0.79 -25.17 -0.76
CA ILE A 248 0.29 -24.16 -0.93
C ILE A 248 -0.31 -22.81 -1.36
N ALA A 249 -1.63 -22.68 -1.30
CA ALA A 249 -2.23 -21.39 -1.43
C ALA A 249 -2.12 -20.70 -0.07
N LEU A 250 -1.49 -19.54 -0.07
CA LEU A 250 -1.61 -18.54 0.97
C LEU A 250 -3.06 -17.98 1.13
N PHE A 251 -4.04 -18.72 0.61
CA PHE A 251 -5.47 -18.68 0.89
C PHE A 251 -5.95 -20.14 0.91
N PRO A 252 -6.69 -20.60 1.92
CA PRO A 252 -7.46 -21.83 1.78
C PRO A 252 -8.59 -21.56 0.76
N SER A 253 -8.39 -21.99 -0.49
CA SER A 253 -9.36 -21.86 -1.60
C SER A 253 -10.51 -22.87 -1.53
N THR A 254 -10.70 -23.54 -0.39
CA THR A 254 -11.83 -24.44 -0.15
C THR A 254 -13.06 -23.65 0.32
N PRO A 255 -14.24 -23.87 -0.29
CA PRO A 255 -15.50 -23.35 0.26
C PRO A 255 -15.66 -23.76 1.72
N GLY A 256 -15.84 -22.79 2.62
CA GLY A 256 -16.00 -23.02 4.06
C GLY A 256 -14.73 -22.82 4.91
N SER A 257 -13.57 -22.50 4.33
CA SER A 257 -12.32 -22.28 5.06
C SER A 257 -12.32 -21.07 6.03
N LEU A 258 -13.33 -20.21 5.94
CA LEU A 258 -13.56 -19.07 6.83
C LEU A 258 -14.65 -19.33 7.89
N LEU A 259 -15.26 -20.53 7.92
CA LEU A 259 -16.17 -20.96 8.98
C LEU A 259 -15.42 -21.02 10.32
N GLY A 260 -16.05 -20.57 11.41
CA GLY A 260 -15.48 -20.57 12.76
C GLY A 260 -14.57 -19.39 13.07
N LYS A 261 -14.37 -18.46 12.13
CA LYS A 261 -13.57 -17.23 12.32
C LYS A 261 -14.40 -16.00 12.71
N GLY A 262 -15.72 -16.18 12.95
CA GLY A 262 -16.63 -15.12 13.43
C GLY A 262 -17.01 -14.07 12.37
N LEU A 263 -16.80 -14.37 11.08
CA LEU A 263 -17.08 -13.47 9.96
C LEU A 263 -18.49 -13.66 9.37
N PHE A 264 -19.15 -14.78 9.67
CA PHE A 264 -20.51 -15.12 9.20
C PHE A 264 -21.31 -15.84 10.32
N ASP A 265 -22.64 -15.95 10.17
CA ASP A 265 -23.45 -16.86 10.99
C ASP A 265 -23.22 -18.30 10.51
N ASP A 266 -22.20 -18.91 11.11
CA ASP A 266 -21.70 -20.22 10.73
C ASP A 266 -22.78 -21.31 10.83
N SER A 267 -23.78 -21.16 11.70
CA SER A 267 -24.87 -22.14 11.85
C SER A 267 -25.83 -22.12 10.65
N GLN A 268 -26.10 -20.93 10.12
CA GLN A 268 -26.93 -20.76 8.93
C GLN A 268 -26.21 -21.25 7.68
N LEU A 269 -24.91 -20.99 7.58
CA LEU A 269 -24.10 -21.38 6.43
C LEU A 269 -23.92 -22.91 6.35
N GLN A 270 -23.69 -23.57 7.49
CA GLN A 270 -23.61 -25.03 7.57
C GLN A 270 -24.92 -25.70 7.16
N LYS A 271 -26.08 -25.19 7.63
CA LYS A 271 -27.40 -25.69 7.20
C LYS A 271 -27.62 -25.57 5.70
N LYS A 272 -27.13 -24.48 5.10
CA LYS A 272 -27.27 -24.21 3.66
C LYS A 272 -26.35 -25.11 2.82
N LEU A 273 -25.12 -25.33 3.27
CA LEU A 273 -24.17 -26.24 2.61
C LEU A 273 -24.62 -27.70 2.69
N ALA A 274 -25.18 -28.13 3.81
CA ALA A 274 -25.74 -29.47 3.98
C ALA A 274 -26.97 -29.75 3.10
N SER A 275 -27.61 -28.71 2.54
CA SER A 275 -28.79 -28.83 1.67
C SER A 275 -28.46 -28.92 0.18
N LEU A 276 -27.18 -28.80 -0.20
CA LEU A 276 -26.76 -28.90 -1.59
C LEU A 276 -26.54 -30.38 -1.98
N PRO A 277 -27.08 -30.84 -3.12
CA PRO A 277 -26.89 -32.22 -3.56
C PRO A 277 -25.44 -32.46 -3.98
N VAL A 278 -24.81 -33.47 -3.38
CA VAL A 278 -23.46 -33.92 -3.77
C VAL A 278 -23.60 -34.83 -4.99
N THR A 279 -23.43 -34.27 -6.19
CA THR A 279 -23.31 -35.08 -7.42
C THR A 279 -21.88 -35.62 -7.51
N GLY A 280 -21.77 -36.94 -7.58
CA GLY A 280 -20.52 -37.68 -7.66
C GLY A 280 -19.76 -37.48 -8.97
N GLU A 281 -18.44 -37.73 -8.85
CA GLU A 281 -17.45 -38.01 -9.90
C GLU A 281 -17.42 -37.10 -11.12
N ASN A 282 -16.42 -36.21 -11.15
CA ASN A 282 -15.45 -36.18 -12.24
C ASN A 282 -14.17 -35.45 -11.79
N THR A 283 -13.04 -36.12 -12.00
CA THR A 283 -11.68 -35.59 -12.02
C THR A 283 -11.62 -34.30 -12.84
N GLU A 284 -11.60 -33.14 -12.17
CA GLU A 284 -11.14 -31.91 -12.81
C GLU A 284 -9.64 -31.74 -12.54
N GLN A 285 -8.90 -31.68 -13.65
CA GLN A 285 -7.50 -31.31 -13.70
C GLN A 285 -7.27 -30.01 -12.92
N VAL A 286 -6.10 -29.93 -12.28
CA VAL A 286 -5.57 -28.73 -11.62
C VAL A 286 -5.85 -27.51 -12.49
N GLN A 287 -6.85 -26.72 -12.10
CA GLN A 287 -7.03 -25.40 -12.67
C GLN A 287 -5.90 -24.53 -12.14
N THR A 288 -4.96 -24.20 -13.02
CA THR A 288 -4.03 -23.10 -12.81
C THR A 288 -4.85 -21.82 -12.72
N VAL A 289 -5.22 -21.42 -11.52
CA VAL A 289 -5.94 -20.17 -11.28
C VAL A 289 -5.00 -19.03 -11.67
N LYS A 290 -5.34 -18.30 -12.74
CA LYS A 290 -4.62 -17.08 -13.13
C LYS A 290 -4.56 -16.15 -11.93
N GLY A 291 -3.33 -15.77 -11.57
CA GLY A 291 -2.98 -15.00 -10.38
C GLY A 291 -3.88 -13.79 -10.19
N THR A 292 -4.83 -13.92 -9.26
CA THR A 292 -5.63 -12.82 -8.72
C THR A 292 -5.21 -12.50 -7.28
N LEU A 293 -4.00 -12.91 -6.88
CA LEU A 293 -3.39 -12.66 -5.57
C LEU A 293 -3.15 -11.15 -5.29
N PHE A 294 -3.19 -10.31 -6.32
CA PHE A 294 -2.95 -8.86 -6.23
C PHE A 294 -4.15 -8.03 -6.73
N SER A 295 -5.38 -8.53 -6.68
CA SER A 295 -6.53 -7.73 -7.17
C SER A 295 -7.19 -6.87 -6.08
N ASN A 296 -7.06 -7.23 -4.79
CA ASN A 296 -7.82 -6.63 -3.69
C ASN A 296 -7.04 -6.30 -2.41
N THR A 297 -5.71 -6.38 -2.41
CA THR A 297 -4.88 -5.95 -1.27
C THR A 297 -4.09 -4.73 -1.68
N TYR A 298 -4.27 -3.58 -1.01
CA TYR A 298 -3.49 -2.37 -1.31
C TYR A 298 -2.01 -2.61 -1.01
N MET A 299 -1.17 -2.66 -2.03
CA MET A 299 0.28 -2.65 -1.87
C MET A 299 0.85 -1.41 -2.56
N ILE A 300 1.59 -0.62 -1.80
CA ILE A 300 2.27 0.57 -2.29
C ILE A 300 3.21 0.16 -3.43
N GLY A 301 3.00 0.68 -4.64
CA GLY A 301 3.87 0.39 -5.78
C GLY A 301 3.61 -0.92 -6.53
N SER A 302 2.54 -1.67 -6.25
CA SER A 302 2.21 -2.92 -6.97
C SER A 302 0.78 -2.95 -7.51
N ASN A 303 -0.22 -2.65 -6.69
CA ASN A 303 -1.62 -2.75 -7.06
C ASN A 303 -2.50 -1.80 -6.22
N GLY A 304 -3.30 -1.00 -6.90
CA GLY A 304 -4.50 -0.45 -6.30
C GLY A 304 -5.60 -1.52 -6.22
N SER A 305 -6.62 -1.33 -5.38
CA SER A 305 -7.78 -2.24 -5.42
C SER A 305 -8.69 -1.76 -6.54
N ASN A 306 -8.84 -2.56 -7.59
CA ASN A 306 -9.72 -2.24 -8.73
C ASN A 306 -11.16 -1.89 -8.32
N HIS A 307 -11.63 -2.42 -7.18
CA HIS A 307 -12.94 -2.09 -6.62
C HIS A 307 -12.95 -0.67 -6.03
N TRP A 308 -12.02 -0.37 -5.14
CA TRP A 308 -11.94 0.90 -4.43
C TRP A 308 -11.49 2.05 -5.34
N ASP A 309 -10.49 1.83 -6.19
CA ASP A 309 -9.95 2.83 -7.11
C ASP A 309 -11.02 3.33 -8.09
N LYS A 310 -11.81 2.42 -8.66
CA LYS A 310 -12.92 2.80 -9.55
C LYS A 310 -13.95 3.64 -8.83
N LEU A 311 -14.35 3.22 -7.61
CA LEU A 311 -15.29 3.97 -6.79
C LEU A 311 -14.77 5.39 -6.51
N TYR A 312 -13.49 5.52 -6.14
CA TYR A 312 -12.87 6.81 -5.88
C TYR A 312 -12.78 7.69 -7.12
N VAL A 313 -12.38 7.13 -8.26
CA VAL A 313 -12.33 7.87 -9.54
C VAL A 313 -13.72 8.35 -9.93
N TYR A 314 -14.76 7.51 -9.83
CA TYR A 314 -16.13 7.92 -10.12
C TYR A 314 -16.64 8.99 -9.16
N ALA A 315 -16.39 8.84 -7.86
CA ALA A 315 -16.74 9.84 -6.86
C ALA A 315 -16.04 11.18 -7.13
N LEU A 316 -14.75 11.15 -7.46
CA LEU A 316 -13.96 12.34 -7.79
C LEU A 316 -14.49 13.03 -9.05
N MET A 317 -14.80 12.27 -10.10
CA MET A 317 -15.36 12.80 -11.35
C MET A 317 -16.73 13.43 -11.13
N ALA A 318 -17.62 12.76 -10.39
CA ALA A 318 -18.93 13.31 -10.02
C ALA A 318 -18.78 14.60 -9.20
N PHE A 319 -17.84 14.63 -8.26
CA PHE A 319 -17.56 15.78 -7.42
C PHE A 319 -17.02 16.98 -8.21
N ILE A 320 -16.05 16.76 -9.11
CA ILE A 320 -15.53 17.79 -10.03
C ILE A 320 -16.66 18.30 -10.93
N GLY A 321 -17.49 17.40 -11.47
CA GLY A 321 -18.67 17.77 -12.27
C GLY A 321 -19.62 18.69 -11.51
N LEU A 322 -19.93 18.36 -10.25
CA LEU A 322 -20.76 19.19 -9.38
C LEU A 322 -20.17 20.59 -9.18
N LEU A 323 -18.86 20.71 -8.94
CA LEU A 323 -18.19 22.00 -8.76
C LEU A 323 -18.17 22.83 -10.05
N ILE A 324 -17.99 22.19 -11.22
CA ILE A 324 -18.08 22.86 -12.53
C ILE A 324 -19.51 23.37 -12.74
N CYS A 325 -20.53 22.55 -12.50
CA CYS A 325 -21.94 22.95 -12.59
C CYS A 325 -22.25 24.12 -11.65
N HIS A 326 -21.78 24.06 -10.41
CA HIS A 326 -21.91 25.14 -9.41
C HIS A 326 -21.24 26.42 -9.91
N GLY A 327 -19.99 26.34 -10.38
CA GLY A 327 -19.27 27.48 -10.95
C GLY A 327 -19.96 28.11 -12.16
N LEU A 328 -20.46 27.29 -13.10
CA LEU A 328 -21.21 27.75 -14.27
C LEU A 328 -22.52 28.44 -13.85
N GLY A 329 -23.28 27.84 -12.93
CA GLY A 329 -24.52 28.42 -12.40
C GLY A 329 -24.28 29.80 -11.80
N ARG A 330 -23.17 29.99 -11.06
CA ARG A 330 -22.78 31.28 -10.50
C ARG A 330 -22.46 32.33 -11.57
N VAL A 331 -21.70 31.95 -12.60
CA VAL A 331 -21.36 32.86 -13.71
C VAL A 331 -22.61 33.27 -14.48
N ILE A 332 -23.54 32.35 -14.70
CA ILE A 332 -24.83 32.63 -15.35
C ILE A 332 -25.69 33.53 -14.47
N GLY A 333 -25.85 33.22 -13.18
CA GLY A 333 -26.63 34.01 -12.23
C GLY A 333 -26.13 35.45 -12.14
N ASN A 334 -24.82 35.66 -12.00
CA ASN A 334 -24.22 37.00 -11.96
C ASN A 334 -24.44 37.80 -13.25
N LYS A 335 -24.49 37.14 -14.42
CA LYS A 335 -24.79 37.81 -15.70
C LYS A 335 -26.27 38.16 -15.84
N LEU A 336 -27.16 37.28 -15.39
CA LEU A 336 -28.62 37.50 -15.43
C LEU A 336 -29.06 38.60 -14.48
N LEU A 337 -28.40 38.73 -13.31
CA LEU A 337 -28.72 39.71 -12.28
C LEU A 337 -28.31 41.16 -12.63
N LYS A 338 -27.67 41.39 -13.80
CA LYS A 338 -27.29 42.69 -14.40
C LYS A 338 -27.25 43.86 -13.40
N ARG A 339 -26.38 43.81 -12.39
CA ARG A 339 -26.14 44.98 -11.52
C ARG A 339 -25.32 46.01 -12.29
N SER A 340 -25.83 47.24 -12.34
CA SER A 340 -25.10 48.44 -12.77
C SER A 340 -23.93 48.71 -11.81
N HIS A 341 -22.81 48.01 -11.97
CA HIS A 341 -21.59 48.21 -11.18
C HIS A 341 -20.70 49.32 -11.77
N GLU A 342 -21.28 50.41 -12.27
CA GLU A 342 -20.50 51.49 -12.88
C GLU A 342 -19.82 52.42 -11.85
N ASN A 343 -20.10 52.29 -10.54
CA ASN A 343 -19.50 53.16 -9.51
C ASN A 343 -19.19 52.45 -8.18
N ALA A 344 -18.58 51.26 -8.19
CA ALA A 344 -18.11 50.60 -6.96
C ALA A 344 -16.62 50.91 -6.70
N SER A 345 -16.29 51.55 -5.58
CA SER A 345 -14.91 51.79 -5.16
C SER A 345 -14.29 50.50 -4.59
N GLU A 346 -13.10 50.14 -5.07
CA GLU A 346 -12.33 48.98 -4.57
C GLU A 346 -11.59 49.37 -3.28
N ASP A 347 -11.96 48.74 -2.16
CA ASP A 347 -11.25 48.90 -0.89
C ASP A 347 -10.15 47.83 -0.78
N LYS A 348 -8.95 48.22 -0.34
CA LYS A 348 -7.77 47.36 -0.24
C LYS A 348 -7.23 47.36 1.18
N ILE A 349 -7.22 46.20 1.81
CA ILE A 349 -6.68 46.02 3.16
C ILE A 349 -5.51 45.04 3.10
N TYR A 350 -4.36 45.46 3.61
CA TYR A 350 -3.21 44.57 3.74
C TYR A 350 -3.49 43.53 4.84
N LEU A 351 -3.63 42.27 4.44
CA LEU A 351 -4.08 41.18 5.32
C LEU A 351 -3.05 40.06 5.43
N TYR A 352 -2.30 39.80 4.35
CA TYR A 352 -1.39 38.67 4.24
C TYR A 352 0.05 39.17 4.19
N THR A 353 0.84 38.88 5.20
CA THR A 353 2.26 39.29 5.26
C THR A 353 3.11 38.50 4.27
N LEU A 354 4.26 39.05 3.85
CA LEU A 354 5.17 38.36 2.92
C LEU A 354 5.55 36.96 3.42
N LEU A 355 5.90 36.84 4.71
CA LEU A 355 6.26 35.56 5.32
C LEU A 355 5.14 34.53 5.21
N VAL A 356 3.89 34.92 5.50
CA VAL A 356 2.73 34.03 5.39
C VAL A 356 2.50 33.60 3.93
N ARG A 357 2.68 34.51 2.96
CA ARG A 357 2.55 34.19 1.54
C ARG A 357 3.63 33.21 1.09
N CYS A 358 4.90 33.46 1.43
CA CYS A 358 6.01 32.56 1.10
C CYS A 358 5.81 31.16 1.71
N TRP A 359 5.44 31.11 3.00
CA TRP A 359 5.12 29.85 3.67
C TRP A 359 3.98 29.11 2.99
N HIS A 360 2.89 29.80 2.64
CA HIS A 360 1.75 29.19 1.96
C HIS A 360 2.12 28.61 0.60
N TRP A 361 2.83 29.36 -0.25
CA TRP A 361 3.24 28.89 -1.58
C TRP A 361 4.22 27.72 -1.51
N LEU A 362 5.14 27.73 -0.54
CA LEU A 362 6.04 26.61 -0.32
C LEU A 362 5.28 25.37 0.16
N ASN A 363 4.33 25.54 1.09
CA ASN A 363 3.44 24.47 1.55
C ASN A 363 2.59 23.90 0.40
N ALA A 364 2.03 24.77 -0.45
CA ALA A 364 1.21 24.38 -1.60
C ALA A 364 2.02 23.58 -2.63
N LEU A 365 3.22 24.05 -2.98
CA LEU A 365 4.14 23.34 -3.87
C LEU A 365 4.45 21.94 -3.32
N CYS A 366 4.74 21.85 -2.03
CA CYS A 366 5.08 20.60 -1.36
C CYS A 366 3.89 19.60 -1.37
N CYS A 367 2.69 20.06 -1.01
CA CYS A 367 1.46 19.24 -1.06
C CYS A 367 1.14 18.76 -2.48
N ILE A 368 1.30 19.60 -3.51
CA ILE A 368 1.06 19.20 -4.90
C ILE A 368 2.08 18.14 -5.32
N THR A 369 3.37 18.34 -5.02
CA THR A 369 4.41 17.35 -5.33
C THR A 369 4.13 16.02 -4.63
N LEU A 370 3.68 16.02 -3.37
CA LEU A 370 3.30 14.82 -2.62
C LEU A 370 2.10 14.10 -3.23
N LEU A 371 1.06 14.83 -3.64
CA LEU A 371 -0.10 14.24 -4.31
C LEU A 371 0.27 13.62 -5.66
N VAL A 372 1.06 14.32 -6.47
CA VAL A 372 1.50 13.82 -7.78
C VAL A 372 2.40 12.59 -7.63
N SER A 373 3.41 12.66 -6.76
CA SER A 373 4.29 11.53 -6.50
C SER A 373 3.53 10.37 -5.84
N GLY A 374 2.57 10.63 -4.94
CA GLY A 374 1.73 9.60 -4.33
C GLY A 374 0.85 8.87 -5.35
N ILE A 375 0.23 9.60 -6.29
CA ILE A 375 -0.51 9.00 -7.43
C ILE A 375 0.44 8.17 -8.31
N ALA A 376 1.64 8.69 -8.59
CA ALA A 376 2.66 7.99 -9.38
C ALA A 376 3.13 6.68 -8.73
N LEU A 377 3.20 6.65 -7.40
CA LEU A 377 3.51 5.45 -6.60
C LEU A 377 2.30 4.48 -6.54
N HIS A 378 1.08 5.01 -6.44
CA HIS A 378 -0.15 4.19 -6.39
C HIS A 378 -0.43 3.44 -7.69
N PHE A 379 -0.27 4.11 -8.84
CA PHE A 379 -0.53 3.51 -10.16
C PHE A 379 0.73 2.99 -10.88
N VAL A 380 1.86 2.88 -10.16
CA VAL A 380 3.12 2.30 -10.65
C VAL A 380 3.57 2.89 -12.01
N THR A 381 3.92 4.18 -11.99
CA THR A 381 4.41 4.87 -13.19
C THR A 381 5.92 4.66 -13.41
N GLN A 382 6.43 5.01 -14.59
CA GLN A 382 7.85 4.93 -14.93
C GLN A 382 8.74 5.65 -13.89
N ARG A 383 9.95 5.13 -13.66
CA ARG A 383 10.95 5.69 -12.71
C ARG A 383 10.48 5.64 -11.25
N PHE A 384 9.90 4.52 -10.83
CA PHE A 384 9.40 4.31 -9.45
C PHE A 384 10.36 4.81 -8.36
N ALA A 385 11.64 4.43 -8.42
CA ALA A 385 12.66 4.89 -7.45
C ALA A 385 12.80 6.42 -7.40
N THR A 386 12.69 7.11 -8.54
CA THR A 386 12.69 8.58 -8.59
C THR A 386 11.47 9.15 -7.88
N TRP A 387 10.28 8.57 -8.09
CA TRP A 387 9.06 9.01 -7.42
C TRP A 387 9.08 8.78 -5.91
N VAL A 388 9.65 7.65 -5.45
CA VAL A 388 9.87 7.40 -4.01
C VAL A 388 10.76 8.49 -3.42
N ASN A 389 11.89 8.80 -4.07
CA ASN A 389 12.81 9.83 -3.60
C ASN A 389 12.14 11.22 -3.57
N ILE A 390 11.42 11.59 -4.62
CA ILE A 390 10.67 12.86 -4.67
C ILE A 390 9.63 12.92 -3.55
N HIS A 391 8.87 11.84 -3.34
CA HIS A 391 7.84 11.76 -2.30
C HIS A 391 8.46 11.91 -0.90
N ASN A 392 9.55 11.19 -0.63
CA ASN A 392 10.24 11.22 0.66
C ASN A 392 10.85 12.60 0.96
N ILE A 393 11.54 13.21 -0.02
CA ILE A 393 12.11 14.55 0.13
C ILE A 393 11.00 15.58 0.35
N ALA A 394 9.92 15.53 -0.43
CA ALA A 394 8.78 16.41 -0.25
C ALA A 394 8.12 16.17 1.12
N GLY A 395 7.96 14.93 1.57
CA GLY A 395 7.37 14.59 2.86
C GLY A 395 8.15 15.17 4.04
N LEU A 396 9.48 15.00 4.05
CA LEU A 396 10.35 15.58 5.07
C LEU A 396 10.36 17.12 5.01
N THR A 397 10.30 17.69 3.79
CA THR A 397 10.18 19.15 3.61
C THR A 397 8.87 19.66 4.19
N LEU A 398 7.75 18.95 3.97
CA LEU A 398 6.45 19.30 4.55
C LEU A 398 6.48 19.23 6.07
N CYS A 399 7.16 18.24 6.65
CA CYS A 399 7.34 18.14 8.11
C CYS A 399 7.99 19.40 8.67
N ALA A 400 9.09 19.86 8.07
CA ALA A 400 9.77 21.08 8.48
C ALA A 400 8.87 22.32 8.33
N ILE A 401 8.16 22.45 7.20
CA ILE A 401 7.21 23.56 6.95
C ILE A 401 6.08 23.57 7.98
N TRP A 402 5.58 22.40 8.37
CA TRP A 402 4.53 22.26 9.36
C TRP A 402 5.02 22.60 10.78
N VAL A 403 6.23 22.22 11.16
CA VAL A 403 6.84 22.65 12.43
C VAL A 403 7.00 24.17 12.49
N LEU A 404 7.47 24.79 11.39
CA LEU A 404 7.55 26.26 11.29
C LEU A 404 6.18 26.92 11.44
N PHE A 405 5.13 26.30 10.91
CA PHE A 405 3.75 26.76 11.11
C PHE A 405 3.33 26.71 12.58
N ILE A 406 3.62 25.60 13.29
CA ILE A 406 3.31 25.48 14.71
C ILE A 406 4.04 26.55 15.53
N ILE A 407 5.33 26.76 15.27
CA ILE A 407 6.12 27.83 15.92
C ILE A 407 5.46 29.19 15.66
N ALA A 408 5.12 29.50 14.40
CA ALA A 408 4.47 30.78 14.06
C ALA A 408 3.09 30.94 14.72
N ALA A 409 2.32 29.85 14.84
CA ALA A 409 1.02 29.86 15.52
C ALA A 409 1.17 30.13 17.01
N LEU A 410 2.16 29.53 17.67
CA LEU A 410 2.45 29.74 19.09
C LEU A 410 3.02 31.13 19.37
N SER A 411 3.77 31.73 18.44
CA SER A 411 4.34 33.08 18.55
C SER A 411 3.35 34.24 18.35
N GLY A 412 2.03 33.98 18.44
CA GLY A 412 0.98 35.00 18.44
C GLY A 412 0.07 35.02 17.22
N ASN A 413 0.48 34.47 16.06
CA ASN A 413 -0.41 34.37 14.89
C ASN A 413 -1.55 33.34 15.08
N GLY A 414 -1.49 32.53 16.15
CA GLY A 414 -2.49 31.53 16.52
C GLY A 414 -3.87 32.10 16.82
N HIS A 415 -3.99 33.39 17.13
CA HIS A 415 -5.26 34.01 17.50
C HIS A 415 -6.34 33.91 16.40
N HIS A 416 -5.94 33.78 15.13
CA HIS A 416 -6.88 33.57 14.01
C HIS A 416 -7.54 32.18 14.00
N TYR A 417 -6.98 31.21 14.72
CA TYR A 417 -7.50 29.84 14.84
C TYR A 417 -8.38 29.64 16.08
N LEU A 418 -8.54 30.67 16.92
CA LEU A 418 -9.43 30.59 18.07
C LEU A 418 -10.90 30.75 17.63
N VAL A 419 -11.68 29.70 17.87
CA VAL A 419 -13.10 29.65 17.46
C VAL A 419 -13.96 30.35 18.51
N ARG A 420 -14.80 31.28 18.04
CA ARG A 420 -15.85 31.91 18.87
C ARG A 420 -17.07 31.00 18.92
N TRP A 421 -17.25 30.29 20.03
CA TRP A 421 -18.33 29.31 20.22
C TRP A 421 -19.73 29.91 20.29
N ARG A 422 -19.86 31.14 20.80
CA ARG A 422 -21.15 31.82 20.91
C ARG A 422 -21.73 32.11 19.51
N GLY A 423 -22.90 31.55 19.21
CA GLY A 423 -23.59 31.75 17.93
C GLY A 423 -23.00 30.98 16.75
N ILE A 424 -22.17 29.96 16.99
CA ILE A 424 -21.50 29.19 15.94
C ILE A 424 -22.48 28.52 14.96
N SER A 425 -23.59 27.96 15.46
CA SER A 425 -24.61 27.30 14.63
C SER A 425 -25.26 28.27 13.64
N ALA A 426 -25.64 29.46 14.09
CA ALA A 426 -26.21 30.50 13.23
C ALA A 426 -25.20 31.00 12.18
N ARG A 427 -23.92 31.16 12.56
CA ARG A 427 -22.85 31.54 11.62
C ARG A 427 -22.61 30.47 10.57
N LEU A 428 -22.50 29.20 11.00
CA LEU A 428 -22.37 28.04 10.12
C LEU A 428 -23.53 27.98 9.14
N TYR A 429 -24.77 28.05 9.62
CA TYR A 429 -25.95 28.01 8.77
C TYR A 429 -25.96 29.14 7.74
N ARG A 430 -25.71 30.39 8.15
CA ARG A 430 -25.66 31.55 7.24
C ARG A 430 -24.60 31.38 6.16
N GLN A 431 -23.40 30.94 6.55
CA GLN A 431 -22.28 30.78 5.62
C GLN A 431 -22.52 29.60 4.66
N THR A 432 -23.06 28.48 5.14
CA THR A 432 -23.42 27.31 4.32
C THR A 432 -24.54 27.66 3.34
N ARG A 433 -25.63 28.30 3.80
CA ARG A 433 -26.72 28.76 2.95
C ARG A 433 -26.22 29.70 1.85
N TYR A 434 -25.28 30.60 2.19
CA TYR A 434 -24.68 31.48 1.21
C TYR A 434 -24.00 30.70 0.08
N TYR A 435 -23.12 29.75 0.38
CA TYR A 435 -22.43 28.97 -0.65
C TYR A 435 -23.36 28.02 -1.43
N LEU A 436 -24.45 27.53 -0.82
CA LEU A 436 -25.41 26.65 -1.49
C LEU A 436 -26.43 27.40 -2.36
N VAL A 437 -26.86 28.60 -1.95
CA VAL A 437 -27.97 29.33 -2.60
C VAL A 437 -27.66 30.81 -2.79
N GLY A 438 -27.20 31.51 -1.75
CA GLY A 438 -27.06 32.97 -1.76
C GLY A 438 -26.09 33.48 -2.84
N ILE A 439 -25.02 32.73 -3.10
CA ILE A 439 -24.00 33.06 -4.10
C ILE A 439 -24.56 33.09 -5.54
N PHE A 440 -25.60 32.31 -5.84
CA PHE A 440 -26.28 32.33 -7.14
C PHE A 440 -27.22 33.53 -7.29
N ARG A 441 -27.69 34.06 -6.16
CA ARG A 441 -28.59 35.22 -6.07
C ARG A 441 -27.86 36.54 -5.96
N GLY A 442 -26.52 36.53 -5.94
CA GLY A 442 -25.71 37.73 -5.74
C GLY A 442 -25.92 38.39 -4.37
N GLU A 443 -26.34 37.60 -3.36
CA GLU A 443 -26.41 38.05 -1.97
C GLU A 443 -25.01 38.52 -1.50
N PRO A 444 -24.90 39.50 -0.60
CA PRO A 444 -23.60 39.88 -0.04
C PRO A 444 -23.04 38.74 0.84
N HIS A 445 -21.71 38.62 0.86
CA HIS A 445 -21.05 37.59 1.67
C HIS A 445 -21.31 37.82 3.19
N PRO A 446 -21.72 36.82 3.98
CA PRO A 446 -22.19 37.03 5.36
C PRO A 446 -21.12 37.53 6.36
N GLU A 447 -19.86 37.15 6.15
CA GLU A 447 -18.73 37.53 7.01
C GLU A 447 -17.63 38.19 6.17
N HIS A 448 -17.09 39.32 6.63
CA HIS A 448 -16.04 40.05 5.92
C HIS A 448 -14.70 39.93 6.65
N PRO A 449 -13.59 39.68 5.93
CA PRO A 449 -12.26 39.63 6.53
C PRO A 449 -11.84 40.97 7.14
N SER A 450 -11.23 40.92 8.31
CA SER A 450 -10.59 42.04 8.98
C SER A 450 -9.21 41.66 9.50
N GLN A 451 -8.42 42.63 9.97
CA GLN A 451 -7.14 42.34 10.61
C GLN A 451 -7.27 41.44 11.85
N GLN A 452 -8.40 41.52 12.56
CA GLN A 452 -8.66 40.71 13.75
C GLN A 452 -9.21 39.31 13.40
N SER A 453 -9.96 39.19 12.30
CA SER A 453 -10.57 37.92 11.87
C SER A 453 -10.46 37.77 10.35
N LYS A 454 -9.46 36.99 9.92
CA LYS A 454 -9.13 36.80 8.50
C LYS A 454 -10.06 35.80 7.78
N PHE A 455 -10.77 34.96 8.53
CA PHE A 455 -11.46 33.80 8.01
C PHE A 455 -12.96 33.85 8.33
N ASN A 456 -13.79 33.43 7.39
CA ASN A 456 -15.17 33.08 7.70
C ASN A 456 -15.20 31.77 8.52
N ILE A 457 -16.33 31.47 9.18
CA ILE A 457 -16.41 30.28 10.05
C ILE A 457 -16.10 28.95 9.36
N LEU A 458 -16.51 28.76 8.10
CA LEU A 458 -16.24 27.52 7.36
C LEU A 458 -14.76 27.40 6.99
N GLN A 459 -14.15 28.50 6.56
CA GLN A 459 -12.71 28.57 6.29
C GLN A 459 -11.89 28.35 7.57
N GLN A 460 -12.30 28.98 8.68
CA GLN A 460 -11.62 28.85 9.97
C GLN A 460 -11.60 27.38 10.43
N LEU A 461 -12.76 26.72 10.45
CA LEU A 461 -12.85 25.30 10.83
C LEU A 461 -12.13 24.40 9.82
N GLY A 462 -12.21 24.71 8.53
CA GLY A 462 -11.48 23.99 7.49
C GLY A 462 -9.96 24.06 7.71
N TYR A 463 -9.40 25.25 7.94
CA TYR A 463 -7.96 25.40 8.18
C TYR A 463 -7.51 24.77 9.49
N ILE A 464 -8.34 24.80 10.54
CA ILE A 464 -8.07 24.06 11.78
C ILE A 464 -8.00 22.55 11.49
N GLY A 465 -9.03 22.01 10.82
CA GLY A 465 -9.09 20.59 10.47
C GLY A 465 -7.91 20.17 9.59
N ILE A 466 -7.53 20.96 8.59
CA ILE A 466 -6.41 20.63 7.71
C ILE A 466 -5.06 20.72 8.44
N MET A 467 -4.79 21.85 9.10
CA MET A 467 -3.45 22.10 9.67
C MET A 467 -3.18 21.40 11.00
N PHE A 468 -4.23 21.14 11.80
CA PHE A 468 -4.09 20.54 13.14
C PHE A 468 -4.59 19.09 13.22
N ALA A 469 -5.25 18.56 12.18
CA ALA A 469 -5.64 17.15 12.13
C ALA A 469 -5.13 16.44 10.87
N LEU A 470 -5.55 16.85 9.66
CA LEU A 470 -5.24 16.11 8.43
C LEU A 470 -3.74 16.06 8.12
N VAL A 471 -3.06 17.21 8.07
CA VAL A 471 -1.62 17.29 7.76
C VAL A 471 -0.78 16.55 8.81
N PRO A 472 -1.00 16.73 10.13
CA PRO A 472 -0.30 15.94 11.15
C PRO A 472 -0.51 14.43 10.97
N LEU A 473 -1.74 13.98 10.69
CA LEU A 473 -2.02 12.56 10.47
C LEU A 473 -1.34 12.03 9.20
N LEU A 474 -1.29 12.82 8.12
CA LEU A 474 -0.51 12.50 6.91
C LEU A 474 0.98 12.40 7.21
N ILE A 475 1.54 13.33 7.99
CA ILE A 475 2.94 13.33 8.39
C ILE A 475 3.24 12.08 9.23
N VAL A 476 2.45 11.79 10.26
CA VAL A 476 2.68 10.64 11.14
C VAL A 476 2.57 9.33 10.37
N SER A 477 1.51 9.14 9.58
CA SER A 477 1.35 7.93 8.76
C SER A 477 2.46 7.80 7.70
N GLY A 478 2.87 8.90 7.07
CA GLY A 478 3.97 8.90 6.09
C GLY A 478 5.33 8.60 6.72
N LEU A 479 5.62 9.13 7.92
CA LEU A 479 6.85 8.83 8.67
C LEU A 479 6.90 7.37 9.11
N LEU A 480 5.76 6.79 9.54
CA LEU A 480 5.68 5.37 9.89
C LEU A 480 5.89 4.46 8.67
N MET A 481 5.50 4.91 7.47
CA MET A 481 5.80 4.22 6.21
C MET A 481 7.25 4.40 5.77
N LEU A 482 7.87 5.55 6.06
CA LEU A 482 9.27 5.83 5.76
C LEU A 482 10.23 5.07 6.69
N PHE A 483 9.85 4.91 7.96
CA PHE A 483 10.61 4.18 8.99
C PHE A 483 9.77 3.01 9.54
N PRO A 484 9.62 1.93 8.75
CA PRO A 484 8.71 0.82 9.05
C PRO A 484 9.06 0.06 10.34
N GLU A 485 10.27 0.22 10.89
CA GLU A 485 10.70 -0.34 12.17
C GLU A 485 9.94 0.24 13.37
N TYR A 486 9.39 1.46 13.27
CA TYR A 486 8.57 2.07 14.32
C TYR A 486 7.07 1.79 14.15
N SER A 487 6.67 1.14 13.05
CA SER A 487 5.28 0.77 12.84
C SER A 487 4.87 -0.34 13.82
N PRO A 488 3.74 -0.19 14.54
CA PRO A 488 3.22 -1.26 15.39
C PRO A 488 3.02 -2.54 14.58
N THR A 489 3.37 -3.68 15.18
CA THR A 489 3.16 -4.99 14.54
C THR A 489 1.66 -5.28 14.37
N LYS A 490 0.84 -4.88 15.35
CA LYS A 490 -0.63 -5.01 15.32
C LYS A 490 -1.34 -3.71 15.72
N ILE A 491 -2.44 -3.40 15.05
CA ILE A 491 -3.40 -2.34 15.40
C ILE A 491 -4.79 -2.96 15.32
N PHE A 492 -5.56 -2.95 16.43
CA PHE A 492 -6.87 -3.62 16.53
C PHE A 492 -6.89 -5.10 16.10
N GLY A 493 -5.77 -5.82 16.24
CA GLY A 493 -5.62 -7.22 15.84
C GLY A 493 -5.25 -7.45 14.37
N TRP A 494 -5.20 -6.39 13.56
CA TRP A 494 -4.77 -6.42 12.17
C TRP A 494 -3.32 -5.95 12.02
N PRO A 495 -2.60 -6.29 10.95
CA PRO A 495 -1.21 -5.84 10.75
C PRO A 495 -1.11 -4.33 10.67
N GLY A 496 -0.32 -3.75 11.58
CA GLY A 496 -0.28 -2.29 11.75
C GLY A 496 0.21 -1.55 10.51
N LYS A 497 1.24 -2.07 9.83
CA LYS A 497 1.77 -1.50 8.58
C LYS A 497 0.69 -1.34 7.49
N GLN A 498 -0.18 -2.34 7.36
CA GLN A 498 -1.26 -2.32 6.36
C GLN A 498 -2.33 -1.27 6.71
N ILE A 499 -2.70 -1.17 7.98
CA ILE A 499 -3.64 -0.14 8.45
C ILE A 499 -3.05 1.25 8.19
N ILE A 500 -1.77 1.46 8.47
CA ILE A 500 -1.09 2.74 8.25
C ILE A 500 -1.11 3.11 6.76
N ALA A 501 -0.84 2.15 5.88
CA ALA A 501 -0.86 2.36 4.43
C ALA A 501 -2.27 2.76 3.93
N TYR A 502 -3.32 2.03 4.34
CA TYR A 502 -4.70 2.39 4.00
C TYR A 502 -5.13 3.74 4.57
N LEU A 503 -4.74 4.04 5.81
CA LEU A 503 -5.01 5.31 6.45
C LEU A 503 -4.33 6.45 5.67
N HIS A 504 -3.04 6.32 5.34
CA HIS A 504 -2.31 7.33 4.59
C HIS A 504 -2.97 7.61 3.24
N TYR A 505 -3.36 6.55 2.52
CA TYR A 505 -4.09 6.67 1.26
C TYR A 505 -5.44 7.40 1.42
N ALA A 506 -6.25 7.01 2.41
CA ALA A 506 -7.53 7.68 2.68
C ALA A 506 -7.35 9.17 3.02
N LEU A 507 -6.35 9.50 3.83
CA LEU A 507 -6.02 10.89 4.17
C LEU A 507 -5.54 11.66 2.93
N ALA A 508 -4.78 11.04 2.04
CA ALA A 508 -4.33 11.65 0.78
C ALA A 508 -5.50 11.94 -0.16
N LEU A 509 -6.51 11.07 -0.22
CA LEU A 509 -7.75 11.33 -0.96
C LEU A 509 -8.52 12.51 -0.39
N ILE A 510 -8.64 12.60 0.95
CA ILE A 510 -9.27 13.75 1.60
C ILE A 510 -8.50 15.04 1.29
N MET A 511 -7.17 14.98 1.30
CA MET A 511 -6.32 16.12 0.92
C MET A 511 -6.53 16.53 -0.55
N LEU A 512 -6.64 15.58 -1.47
CA LEU A 512 -6.93 15.86 -2.87
C LEU A 512 -8.30 16.55 -3.04
N MET A 513 -9.34 16.05 -2.37
CA MET A 513 -10.66 16.68 -2.36
C MET A 513 -10.61 18.09 -1.78
N PHE A 514 -9.87 18.29 -0.68
CA PHE A 514 -9.66 19.61 -0.09
C PHE A 514 -8.99 20.57 -1.07
N VAL A 515 -7.92 20.17 -1.75
CA VAL A 515 -7.22 21.01 -2.74
C VAL A 515 -8.19 21.43 -3.86
N ILE A 516 -9.00 20.51 -4.37
CA ILE A 516 -9.98 20.81 -5.42
C ILE A 516 -11.03 21.84 -4.93
N VAL A 517 -11.61 21.63 -3.74
CA VAL A 517 -12.55 22.58 -3.14
C VAL A 517 -11.89 23.93 -2.85
N HIS A 518 -10.66 23.91 -2.35
CA HIS A 518 -9.91 25.11 -2.01
C HIS A 518 -9.65 25.97 -3.25
N LEU A 519 -9.18 25.36 -4.34
CA LEU A 519 -9.00 26.03 -5.63
C LEU A 519 -10.33 26.55 -6.19
N TYR A 520 -11.42 25.79 -6.04
CA TYR A 520 -12.75 26.25 -6.41
C TYR A 520 -13.16 27.51 -5.62
N LEU A 521 -13.02 27.50 -4.30
CA LEU A 521 -13.36 28.62 -3.42
C LEU A 521 -12.51 29.86 -3.70
N CYS A 522 -11.26 29.71 -4.14
CA CYS A 522 -10.43 30.83 -4.61
C CYS A 522 -11.07 31.61 -5.77
N THR A 523 -12.00 31.02 -6.52
CA THR A 523 -12.74 31.69 -7.60
C THR A 523 -14.01 32.44 -7.15
N THR A 524 -14.39 32.31 -5.87
CA THR A 524 -15.65 32.85 -5.33
C THR A 524 -15.56 34.28 -4.79
N GLY A 525 -14.41 34.94 -4.94
CA GLY A 525 -14.26 36.37 -4.63
C GLY A 525 -15.03 37.28 -5.59
N ASP A 526 -14.97 38.59 -5.33
CA ASP A 526 -15.62 39.65 -6.14
C ASP A 526 -15.24 39.63 -7.63
N SER A 527 -14.07 39.06 -7.94
CA SER A 527 -13.69 38.62 -9.27
C SER A 527 -13.02 37.25 -9.18
N LEU A 528 -13.00 36.51 -10.30
CA LEU A 528 -12.46 35.14 -10.36
C LEU A 528 -11.01 35.03 -9.85
N GLY A 529 -10.21 36.09 -9.98
CA GLY A 529 -8.82 36.12 -9.55
C GLY A 529 -8.54 36.99 -8.33
N ALA A 530 -9.54 37.63 -7.71
CA ALA A 530 -9.34 38.58 -6.62
C ALA A 530 -8.59 37.97 -5.43
N LEU A 531 -8.98 36.76 -5.03
CA LEU A 531 -8.38 36.05 -3.91
C LEU A 531 -6.95 35.60 -4.22
N ILE A 532 -6.71 35.07 -5.43
CA ILE A 532 -5.38 34.67 -5.89
C ILE A 532 -4.43 35.87 -5.95
N LYS A 533 -4.90 37.01 -6.48
CA LYS A 533 -4.10 38.24 -6.53
C LYS A 533 -3.70 38.71 -5.13
N GLY A 534 -4.59 38.60 -4.15
CA GLY A 534 -4.28 38.88 -2.74
C GLY A 534 -3.21 37.95 -2.16
N MET A 535 -3.12 36.70 -2.61
CA MET A 535 -2.06 35.76 -2.21
C MET A 535 -0.69 36.07 -2.85
N VAL A 536 -0.65 36.93 -3.86
CA VAL A 536 0.59 37.40 -4.50
C VAL A 536 1.04 38.71 -3.87
N ASP A 537 0.17 39.72 -3.83
CA ASP A 537 0.53 41.07 -3.39
C ASP A 537 0.23 41.38 -1.91
N GLY A 538 -0.56 40.54 -1.24
CA GLY A 538 -0.92 40.69 0.18
C GLY A 538 -2.18 41.50 0.47
N PHE A 539 -2.81 42.09 -0.56
CA PHE A 539 -3.96 42.97 -0.39
C PHE A 539 -5.27 42.23 -0.64
N HIS A 540 -6.11 42.18 0.39
CA HIS A 540 -7.50 41.76 0.26
C HIS A 540 -8.30 42.89 -0.40
N ARG A 541 -9.12 42.53 -1.39
CA ARG A 541 -9.93 43.47 -2.19
C ARG A 541 -11.40 43.22 -1.92
N SER A 542 -12.13 44.28 -1.60
CA SER A 542 -13.58 44.21 -1.45
C SER A 542 -14.26 45.34 -2.21
N LYS A 543 -15.38 45.05 -2.88
CA LYS A 543 -16.23 46.07 -3.49
C LYS A 543 -17.18 46.64 -2.44
N LYS A 544 -17.00 47.92 -2.09
CA LYS A 544 -18.02 48.66 -1.34
C LYS A 544 -19.14 49.06 -2.30
N MET A 545 -20.37 48.62 -2.03
CA MET A 545 -21.54 49.27 -2.61
C MET A 545 -21.74 50.58 -1.85
N LYS A 546 -21.80 51.70 -2.60
CA LYS A 546 -22.15 53.00 -2.04
C LYS A 546 -23.58 53.00 -1.53
#